data_AF-A0A2V8LND3-F1
#
_entry.id   AF-A0A2V8LND3-F1
#
_cell.length_a   1.000
_cell.length_b   1.000
_cell.length_c   1.000
_cell.angle_alpha   90.00
_cell.angle_beta   90.00
_cell.angle_gamma   90.00
#
_symmetry.space_group_name_H-M   'P 1'
#
loop_
_entity.id
_entity.type
_entity.pdbx_description
1 polymer ?
#
loop_
_entity_poly.entity_id
_entity_poly.type
_entity_poly.pdbx_seq_one_letter_code
_entity_poly.pdbx_strand_id
1 'polypeptide(L)'
;MSTNNWNEEGQVWLEDHGLLDDDQVARCARADQGESFRSPVPTRMVSNGEYMPAPQTENQKKVEARIQDLSETASKKLGIDRRRFLAGTGGIAATFLAMNEVFGRFFSVSPIEMFEPEAYAQSGAPRDLFVFDDQLHMVRGSAPNPGGMLRAVAQGSTSGAATNPMNPRGLRDERGDVWGVWNPALVGLPNVAANAQIVQFIKDVYLDSQITIGLLSNVTASVVNLGAGQNRPPRNYKEAMTGELLTAAQTAAARNFVNEISGSTRMLAHGLLYVGKGNLAYIQEQIEQNKPDSWKGYNISNAAKVDNDPNSLMRQWRHDDEAVAYPTFELIEKNYQKLKAAKPGFNNICVHKGLAPGPPDPERGHPRDLPKAAKDWPNLNFITYHACIQPAFYMYDALQEVKSGKMRQGVPDISWTTEYATLVAPHKNTYAEIGTTWASSIVTFPTVAAHIMGQLMKFMGPDRIVFGSDAVWYGSPQWQIDAMWRFQIPEDLRKKYGYPEMTPDARRKILGLNSAKLYGINTTQNFKPVPKDYEKRMSKELKTIMELPGYTADNMSKFRKRYVEIGVERDNVRYGWIRTAL
;
A
#
# COMPACT_ATOMS: atom_id res chain seq x y z
N MET A 1 14.61 35.69 -33.79
CA MET A 1 14.02 34.79 -32.77
C MET A 1 13.51 33.58 -33.52
N SER A 2 14.10 32.40 -33.33
CA SER A 2 13.65 31.18 -34.02
C SER A 2 12.39 30.67 -33.34
N THR A 3 11.29 30.63 -34.07
CA THR A 3 10.06 29.94 -33.65
C THR A 3 10.31 28.43 -33.72
N ASN A 4 10.32 27.76 -32.57
CA ASN A 4 10.41 26.31 -32.54
C ASN A 4 9.07 25.73 -33.01
N ASN A 5 9.06 25.14 -34.20
CA ASN A 5 7.93 24.35 -34.66
C ASN A 5 7.98 23.00 -33.94
N TRP A 6 6.87 22.55 -33.39
CA TRP A 6 6.83 21.31 -32.62
C TRP A 6 6.47 20.09 -33.48
N ASN A 7 6.07 20.33 -34.73
CA ASN A 7 5.89 19.29 -35.74
C ASN A 7 6.30 19.77 -37.15
N GLU A 8 6.39 18.81 -38.07
CA GLU A 8 6.80 19.02 -39.46
C GLU A 8 5.73 19.74 -40.32
N GLU A 9 4.53 19.93 -39.78
CA GLU A 9 3.41 20.64 -40.44
C GLU A 9 3.48 22.16 -40.24
N GLY A 10 4.55 22.66 -39.62
CA GLY A 10 4.76 24.09 -39.37
C GLY A 10 3.94 24.65 -38.21
N GLN A 11 3.40 23.77 -37.35
CA GLN A 11 2.69 24.23 -36.16
C GLN A 11 3.69 24.70 -35.10
N VAL A 12 3.51 25.93 -34.66
CA VAL A 12 4.33 26.59 -33.66
C VAL A 12 3.86 26.16 -32.28
N TRP A 13 4.77 26.01 -31.31
CA TRP A 13 4.36 25.92 -29.90
C TRP A 13 3.47 27.13 -29.59
N LEU A 14 2.22 26.89 -29.18
CA LEU A 14 1.39 27.94 -28.62
C LEU A 14 2.01 28.35 -27.28
N GLU A 15 1.99 29.64 -26.97
CA GLU A 15 2.45 30.12 -25.67
C GLU A 15 1.66 29.42 -24.56
N ASP A 16 2.35 29.12 -23.46
CA ASP A 16 1.80 28.46 -22.28
C ASP A 16 0.75 29.38 -21.65
N HIS A 17 -0.50 29.27 -22.10
CA HIS A 17 -1.64 30.01 -21.56
C HIS A 17 -2.00 29.38 -20.20
N GLY A 18 -1.22 29.68 -19.17
CA GLY A 18 -1.64 29.48 -17.80
C GLY A 18 -2.99 30.18 -17.57
N LEU A 19 -3.80 29.68 -16.62
CA LEU A 19 -5.01 30.38 -16.19
C LEU A 19 -4.68 31.64 -15.36
N LEU A 20 -3.40 31.95 -15.18
CA LEU A 20 -2.93 33.23 -14.65
C LEU A 20 -3.08 34.31 -15.72
N ASP A 21 -3.79 35.38 -15.40
CA ASP A 21 -3.83 36.57 -16.23
C ASP A 21 -2.45 37.26 -16.28
N ASP A 22 -2.28 38.20 -17.22
CA ASP A 22 -1.01 38.91 -17.41
C ASP A 22 -0.52 39.63 -16.14
N ASP A 23 -1.44 40.12 -15.31
CA ASP A 23 -1.15 40.78 -14.03
C ASP A 23 -0.61 39.78 -12.97
N GLN A 24 -1.10 38.55 -12.99
CA GLN A 24 -0.66 37.44 -12.13
C GLN A 24 0.66 36.85 -12.63
N VAL A 25 0.84 36.73 -13.94
CA VAL A 25 2.11 36.29 -14.57
C VAL A 25 3.23 37.28 -14.26
N ALA A 26 2.97 38.60 -14.30
CA ALA A 26 3.95 39.63 -13.96
C ALA A 26 4.47 39.55 -12.51
N ARG A 27 3.72 38.91 -11.61
CA ARG A 27 4.09 38.68 -10.19
C ARG A 27 4.68 37.29 -9.95
N CYS A 28 5.02 36.57 -11.02
CA CYS A 28 5.63 35.26 -10.97
C CYS A 28 6.95 35.23 -11.76
N ALA A 29 7.81 34.27 -11.43
CA ALA A 29 8.92 33.81 -12.26
C ALA A 29 8.75 32.32 -12.54
N ARG A 30 9.37 31.83 -13.62
CA ARG A 30 9.40 30.39 -13.91
C ARG A 30 10.29 29.67 -12.90
N ALA A 31 9.83 28.58 -12.31
CA ALA A 31 10.53 27.84 -11.25
C ALA A 31 11.90 27.32 -11.71
N ASP A 32 12.01 26.91 -12.98
CA ASP A 32 13.25 26.45 -13.63
C ASP A 32 14.30 27.56 -13.78
N GLN A 33 13.87 28.83 -13.72
CA GLN A 33 14.71 30.02 -13.97
C GLN A 33 14.91 30.89 -12.72
N GLY A 34 13.94 30.93 -11.80
CA GLY A 34 13.88 31.86 -10.66
C GLY A 34 14.24 31.28 -9.30
N GLU A 35 14.41 29.96 -9.14
CA GLU A 35 14.87 29.38 -7.89
C GLU A 35 16.40 29.54 -7.72
N SER A 36 16.81 30.43 -6.81
CA SER A 36 18.22 30.64 -6.46
C SER A 36 18.82 29.49 -5.63
N PHE A 37 17.99 28.68 -4.96
CA PHE A 37 18.41 27.54 -4.15
C PHE A 37 17.48 26.34 -4.31
N ARG A 38 18.03 25.21 -4.77
CA ARG A 38 17.31 23.95 -4.99
C ARG A 38 17.46 23.04 -3.77
N SER A 39 16.65 23.26 -2.74
CA SER A 39 16.62 22.40 -1.55
C SER A 39 15.98 21.03 -1.84
N PRO A 40 16.31 19.99 -1.05
CA PRO A 40 15.70 18.65 -1.17
C PRO A 40 14.18 18.65 -0.95
N VAL A 41 13.68 19.55 -0.10
CA VAL A 41 12.25 19.81 0.12
C VAL A 41 11.95 21.26 -0.26
N PRO A 42 10.97 21.54 -1.16
CA PRO A 42 10.62 22.90 -1.54
C PRO A 42 10.25 23.76 -0.33
N THR A 43 10.92 24.89 -0.18
CA THR A 43 10.68 25.88 0.87
C THR A 43 9.68 26.95 0.43
N ARG A 44 9.06 26.83 -0.75
CA ARG A 44 8.04 27.75 -1.28
C ARG A 44 7.08 27.00 -2.21
N MET A 45 5.90 27.59 -2.45
CA MET A 45 4.89 27.04 -3.36
C MET A 45 5.33 27.22 -4.82
N VAL A 46 5.17 26.17 -5.63
CA VAL A 46 5.34 26.21 -7.09
C VAL A 46 3.98 25.88 -7.71
N SER A 47 3.41 26.83 -8.44
CA SER A 47 2.13 26.68 -9.13
C SER A 47 2.33 26.13 -10.54
N ASN A 48 1.35 25.38 -11.04
CA ASN A 48 1.28 24.96 -12.44
C ASN A 48 0.66 26.04 -13.36
N GLY A 49 0.27 27.20 -12.82
CA GLY A 49 -0.40 28.27 -13.56
C GLY A 49 -1.93 28.24 -13.43
N GLU A 50 -2.51 27.35 -12.62
CA GLU A 50 -3.97 27.33 -12.37
C GLU A 50 -4.40 28.25 -11.21
N TYR A 51 -3.46 28.62 -10.33
CA TYR A 51 -3.68 29.50 -9.19
C TYR A 51 -2.43 30.32 -8.87
N MET A 52 -2.62 31.53 -8.37
CA MET A 52 -1.51 32.40 -8.02
C MET A 52 -0.71 31.80 -6.86
N PRO A 53 0.59 31.44 -7.03
CA PRO A 53 1.38 30.88 -5.94
C PRO A 53 1.49 31.89 -4.80
N ALA A 54 1.39 31.42 -3.55
CA ALA A 54 1.58 32.27 -2.38
C ALA A 54 3.05 32.73 -2.26
N PRO A 55 3.32 33.97 -1.81
CA PRO A 55 4.67 34.39 -1.49
C PRO A 55 5.29 33.46 -0.44
N GLN A 56 6.59 33.22 -0.56
CA GLN A 56 7.33 32.50 0.47
C GLN A 56 7.21 33.24 1.80
N THR A 57 6.71 32.55 2.83
CA THR A 57 6.53 33.12 4.17
C THR A 57 7.88 33.40 4.84
N GLU A 58 7.92 34.29 5.83
CA GLU A 58 9.15 34.60 6.57
C GLU A 58 9.73 33.37 7.29
N ASN A 59 8.88 32.48 7.82
CA ASN A 59 9.37 31.23 8.42
C ASN A 59 9.91 30.26 7.36
N GLN A 60 9.31 30.19 6.18
CA GLN A 60 9.87 29.42 5.06
C GLN A 60 11.24 29.95 4.59
N LYS A 61 11.41 31.29 4.52
CA LYS A 61 12.71 31.91 4.25
C LYS A 61 13.75 31.58 5.32
N LYS A 62 13.36 31.59 6.60
CA LYS A 62 14.23 31.17 7.72
C LYS A 62 14.65 29.70 7.61
N VAL A 63 13.74 28.81 7.22
CA VAL A 63 14.10 27.39 6.96
C VAL A 63 15.08 27.29 5.80
N GLU A 64 14.84 28.00 4.69
CA GLU A 64 15.72 27.99 3.51
C GLU A 64 17.13 28.48 3.85
N ALA A 65 17.25 29.60 4.57
CA ALA A 65 18.52 30.12 5.05
C ALA A 65 19.21 29.13 6.00
N ARG A 66 18.46 28.51 6.90
CA ARG A 66 19.02 27.57 7.86
C ARG A 66 19.51 26.27 7.21
N ILE A 67 18.82 25.79 6.17
CA ILE A 67 19.29 24.67 5.35
C ILE A 67 20.62 25.04 4.69
N GLN A 68 20.76 26.26 4.15
CA GLN A 68 22.00 26.72 3.55
C GLN A 68 23.15 26.73 4.56
N ASP A 69 22.94 27.29 5.75
CA ASP A 69 23.97 27.36 6.82
C ASP A 69 24.43 25.97 7.27
N LEU A 70 23.46 25.08 7.55
CA LEU A 70 23.73 23.71 7.98
C LEU A 70 24.47 22.93 6.88
N SER A 71 24.03 23.10 5.63
CA SER A 71 24.63 22.40 4.49
C SER A 71 26.04 22.91 4.18
N GLU A 72 26.29 24.20 4.31
CA GLU A 72 27.62 24.77 4.10
C GLU A 72 28.61 24.35 5.19
N THR A 73 28.16 24.33 6.44
CA THR A 73 28.97 23.85 7.57
C THR A 73 29.28 22.36 7.41
N ALA A 74 28.28 21.55 7.09
CA ALA A 74 28.42 20.10 6.98
C ALA A 74 29.18 19.66 5.73
N SER A 75 28.96 20.30 4.57
CA SER A 75 29.71 19.97 3.35
C SER A 75 31.20 20.29 3.48
N LYS A 76 31.55 21.44 4.11
CA LYS A 76 32.95 21.79 4.42
C LYS A 76 33.60 20.77 5.35
N LYS A 77 32.89 20.36 6.40
CA LYS A 77 33.40 19.38 7.37
C LYS A 77 33.60 17.99 6.75
N LEU A 78 32.76 17.61 5.80
CA LEU A 78 32.83 16.32 5.10
C LEU A 78 33.75 16.32 3.87
N GLY A 79 34.29 17.48 3.47
CA GLY A 79 35.14 17.60 2.29
C GLY A 79 34.43 17.29 0.98
N ILE A 80 33.11 17.46 0.91
CA ILE A 80 32.31 17.23 -0.31
C ILE A 80 31.64 18.50 -0.79
N ASP A 81 31.32 18.55 -2.08
CA ASP A 81 30.57 19.66 -2.66
C ASP A 81 29.18 19.81 -2.04
N ARG A 82 28.71 21.06 -1.87
CA ARG A 82 27.42 21.39 -1.24
C ARG A 82 26.23 20.78 -1.98
N ARG A 83 26.26 20.72 -3.32
CA ARG A 83 25.21 20.08 -4.12
C ARG A 83 25.20 18.57 -3.89
N ARG A 84 26.38 17.95 -3.78
CA ARG A 84 26.52 16.53 -3.46
C ARG A 84 26.06 16.20 -2.03
N PHE A 85 26.34 17.08 -1.07
CA PHE A 85 25.85 16.97 0.31
C PHE A 85 24.31 17.03 0.38
N LEU A 86 23.72 18.05 -0.27
CA LEU A 86 22.27 18.26 -0.30
C LEU A 86 21.53 17.09 -0.97
N ALA A 87 22.15 16.41 -1.94
CA ALA A 87 21.58 15.24 -2.60
C ALA A 87 21.67 13.94 -1.76
N GLY A 88 22.33 13.96 -0.61
CA GLY A 88 22.52 12.80 0.27
C GLY A 88 21.66 12.84 1.54
N THR A 89 21.81 11.81 2.39
CA THR A 89 21.08 11.68 3.67
C THR A 89 21.37 12.84 4.63
N GLY A 90 22.59 13.39 4.61
CA GLY A 90 22.95 14.57 5.41
C GLY A 90 22.17 15.83 5.02
N GLY A 91 21.82 16.00 3.74
CA GLY A 91 20.96 17.09 3.26
C GLY A 91 19.51 16.99 3.75
N ILE A 92 18.99 15.76 3.89
CA ILE A 92 17.66 15.49 4.46
C ILE A 92 17.66 15.78 5.96
N ALA A 93 18.69 15.34 6.70
CA ALA A 93 18.84 15.64 8.13
C ALA A 93 18.93 17.15 8.40
N ALA A 94 19.72 17.88 7.59
CA ALA A 94 19.82 19.33 7.67
C ALA A 94 18.46 20.03 7.44
N THR A 95 17.64 19.48 6.54
CA THR A 95 16.29 19.99 6.26
C THR A 95 15.34 19.82 7.44
N PHE A 96 15.32 18.65 8.08
CA PHE A 96 14.46 18.42 9.24
C PHE A 96 14.93 19.16 10.50
N LEU A 97 16.24 19.37 10.68
CA LEU A 97 16.76 20.21 11.75
C LEU A 97 16.35 21.67 11.55
N ALA A 98 16.49 22.20 10.33
CA ALA A 98 16.04 23.56 10.01
C ALA A 98 14.52 23.73 10.22
N MET A 99 13.71 22.75 9.82
CA MET A 99 12.27 22.78 10.05
C MET A 99 11.92 22.70 11.54
N ASN A 100 12.62 21.88 12.32
CA ASN A 100 12.43 21.78 13.76
C ASN A 100 12.76 23.09 14.49
N GLU A 101 13.83 23.77 14.09
CA GLU A 101 14.26 25.04 14.69
C GLU A 101 13.28 26.18 14.40
N VAL A 102 12.67 26.20 13.21
CA VAL A 102 11.81 27.31 12.79
C VAL A 102 10.33 27.07 13.11
N PHE A 103 9.84 25.85 12.95
CA PHE A 103 8.43 25.52 13.13
C PHE A 103 8.13 24.82 14.46
N GLY A 104 9.14 24.29 15.16
CA GLY A 104 9.00 23.50 16.37
C GLY A 104 9.36 22.03 16.14
N ARG A 105 9.68 21.30 17.21
CA ARG A 105 10.20 19.92 17.15
C ARG A 105 9.13 18.91 16.71
N PHE A 106 8.97 18.74 15.40
CA PHE A 106 8.03 17.79 14.79
C PHE A 106 8.72 16.56 14.17
N PHE A 107 10.03 16.61 13.98
CA PHE A 107 10.81 15.53 13.37
C PHE A 107 11.87 15.02 14.36
N SER A 108 11.95 13.71 14.55
CA SER A 108 13.03 13.10 15.35
C SER A 108 14.28 12.99 14.50
N VAL A 109 15.18 13.96 14.62
CA VAL A 109 16.46 14.02 13.89
C VAL A 109 17.57 14.50 14.82
N SER A 110 18.69 13.78 14.85
CA SER A 110 19.89 14.16 15.60
C SER A 110 20.85 14.97 14.73
N PRO A 111 21.51 16.03 15.24
CA PRO A 111 22.52 16.79 14.52
C PRO A 111 23.66 15.96 13.91
N ILE A 112 23.98 14.81 14.50
CA ILE A 112 25.06 13.93 14.01
C ILE A 112 24.70 13.24 12.68
N GLU A 113 23.40 13.09 12.37
CA GLU A 113 22.92 12.49 11.13
C GLU A 113 23.23 13.34 9.88
N MET A 114 23.56 14.63 10.06
CA MET A 114 24.10 15.47 8.97
C MET A 114 25.49 15.03 8.52
N PHE A 115 26.29 14.47 9.43
CA PHE A 115 27.71 14.20 9.19
C PHE A 115 27.98 12.72 8.98
N GLU A 116 27.16 11.86 9.57
CA GLU A 116 27.38 10.42 9.57
C GLU A 116 26.19 9.70 8.94
N PRO A 117 26.29 9.26 7.68
CA PRO A 117 25.30 8.36 7.08
C PRO A 117 25.04 7.11 7.91
N GLU A 118 26.03 6.71 8.73
CA GLU A 118 25.95 5.61 9.68
C GLU A 118 25.05 5.93 10.89
N ALA A 119 25.02 7.17 11.40
CA ALA A 119 24.10 7.56 12.48
C ALA A 119 22.64 7.61 12.01
N TYR A 120 22.40 8.00 10.75
CA TYR A 120 21.09 7.85 10.10
C TYR A 120 20.72 6.37 9.92
N ALA A 121 21.68 5.53 9.49
CA ALA A 121 21.49 4.09 9.34
C ALA A 121 21.29 3.34 10.67
N GLN A 122 21.86 3.83 11.78
CA GLN A 122 21.74 3.22 13.11
C GLN A 122 20.34 3.38 13.73
N SER A 123 19.53 4.35 13.29
CA SER A 123 18.13 4.52 13.73
C SER A 123 17.10 4.01 12.71
N GLY A 124 17.53 3.73 11.48
CA GLY A 124 16.68 3.23 10.39
C GLY A 124 16.51 1.71 10.39
N ALA A 125 15.61 1.25 9.52
CA ALA A 125 15.43 -0.16 9.21
C ALA A 125 16.77 -0.77 8.72
N PRO A 126 17.30 -1.84 9.34
CA PRO A 126 18.55 -2.45 8.92
C PRO A 126 18.50 -2.85 7.45
N ARG A 127 19.60 -2.64 6.73
CA ARG A 127 19.69 -2.99 5.30
C ARG A 127 19.52 -4.49 5.05
N ASP A 128 19.77 -5.32 6.06
CA ASP A 128 19.68 -6.77 6.03
C ASP A 128 18.31 -7.31 6.46
N LEU A 129 17.29 -6.45 6.59
CA LEU A 129 15.94 -6.91 6.90
C LEU A 129 15.39 -7.81 5.79
N PHE A 130 15.02 -9.03 6.18
CA PHE A 130 14.12 -9.84 5.39
C PHE A 130 12.69 -9.31 5.59
N VAL A 131 12.13 -8.71 4.55
CA VAL A 131 10.76 -8.19 4.55
C VAL A 131 9.89 -9.03 3.61
N PHE A 132 8.80 -9.56 4.16
CA PHE A 132 7.77 -10.27 3.42
C PHE A 132 6.48 -9.46 3.53
N ASP A 133 5.94 -9.05 2.39
CA ASP A 133 4.68 -8.31 2.33
C ASP A 133 3.54 -9.27 1.96
N ASP A 134 2.68 -9.63 2.92
CA ASP A 134 1.59 -10.60 2.75
C ASP A 134 0.39 -10.07 1.94
N GLN A 135 0.34 -8.77 1.66
CA GLN A 135 -0.81 -8.18 0.99
C GLN A 135 -0.38 -7.04 0.09
N LEU A 136 -0.25 -7.33 -1.21
CA LEU A 136 -0.03 -6.34 -2.24
C LEU A 136 -1.13 -6.39 -3.29
N HIS A 137 -1.61 -5.22 -3.70
CA HIS A 137 -2.51 -5.08 -4.86
C HIS A 137 -1.85 -4.31 -5.99
N MET A 138 -2.13 -4.73 -7.22
CA MET A 138 -1.87 -3.99 -8.45
C MET A 138 -3.11 -4.10 -9.35
N VAL A 139 -3.13 -3.36 -10.47
CA VAL A 139 -4.28 -3.30 -11.38
C VAL A 139 -3.88 -3.70 -12.80
N ARG A 140 -4.77 -4.38 -13.51
CA ARG A 140 -4.63 -4.63 -14.96
C ARG A 140 -4.81 -3.32 -15.75
N GLY A 141 -4.30 -3.29 -16.97
CA GLY A 141 -4.26 -2.08 -17.78
C GLY A 141 -5.64 -1.51 -18.14
N SER A 142 -6.67 -2.35 -18.25
CA SER A 142 -8.05 -1.92 -18.53
C SER A 142 -8.81 -1.39 -17.30
N ALA A 143 -8.30 -1.58 -16.09
CA ALA A 143 -9.04 -1.24 -14.88
C ALA A 143 -9.07 0.29 -14.63
N PRO A 144 -10.26 0.88 -14.39
CA PRO A 144 -10.41 2.33 -14.22
C PRO A 144 -9.97 2.78 -12.81
N ASN A 145 -8.68 3.12 -12.67
CA ASN A 145 -8.01 3.61 -11.44
C ASN A 145 -8.70 3.25 -10.09
N PRO A 146 -8.95 1.96 -9.79
CA PRO A 146 -9.79 1.58 -8.64
C PRO A 146 -9.17 1.97 -7.30
N GLY A 147 -7.84 2.16 -7.25
CA GLY A 147 -7.11 2.64 -6.07
C GLY A 147 -7.01 4.15 -5.94
N GLY A 148 -7.60 4.94 -6.84
CA GLY A 148 -7.44 6.39 -6.88
C GLY A 148 -7.89 7.09 -5.59
N MET A 149 -8.95 6.61 -4.94
CA MET A 149 -9.40 7.14 -3.65
C MET A 149 -8.38 6.87 -2.54
N LEU A 150 -7.81 5.67 -2.49
CA LEU A 150 -6.80 5.28 -1.50
C LEU A 150 -5.48 6.02 -1.75
N ARG A 151 -5.12 6.25 -3.01
CA ARG A 151 -4.03 7.14 -3.39
C ARG A 151 -4.26 8.56 -2.89
N ALA A 152 -5.48 9.08 -3.05
CA ALA A 152 -5.82 10.41 -2.57
C ALA A 152 -5.67 10.53 -1.05
N VAL A 153 -6.14 9.53 -0.28
CA VAL A 153 -5.94 9.49 1.17
C VAL A 153 -4.47 9.65 1.53
N ALA A 154 -3.59 8.84 0.92
CA ALA A 154 -2.17 8.86 1.25
C ALA A 154 -1.45 10.13 0.77
N GLN A 155 -1.90 10.71 -0.35
CA GLN A 155 -1.30 11.89 -0.97
C GLN A 155 -1.75 13.21 -0.31
N GLY A 156 -2.89 13.24 0.38
CA GLY A 156 -3.41 14.46 0.97
C GLY A 156 -4.12 15.38 -0.04
N SER A 157 -4.26 16.65 0.33
CA SER A 157 -4.95 17.68 -0.46
C SER A 157 -4.37 17.92 -1.85
N THR A 158 -3.13 17.48 -2.13
CA THR A 158 -2.53 17.59 -3.46
C THR A 158 -2.99 16.50 -4.44
N SER A 159 -3.90 15.62 -4.03
CA SER A 159 -4.44 14.55 -4.88
C SER A 159 -5.45 15.02 -5.93
N GLY A 160 -5.87 16.29 -5.85
CA GLY A 160 -6.91 16.87 -6.70
C GLY A 160 -8.34 16.60 -6.22
N ALA A 161 -8.54 15.79 -5.17
CA ALA A 161 -9.85 15.63 -4.54
C ALA A 161 -10.14 16.80 -3.57
N ALA A 162 -11.39 17.27 -3.54
CA ALA A 162 -11.79 18.42 -2.73
C ALA A 162 -11.76 18.14 -1.21
N THR A 163 -11.99 16.89 -0.81
CA THR A 163 -11.98 16.45 0.59
C THR A 163 -11.38 15.05 0.70
N ASN A 164 -11.01 14.65 1.91
CA ASN A 164 -10.53 13.31 2.19
C ASN A 164 -11.66 12.29 1.91
N PRO A 165 -11.51 11.41 0.89
CA PRO A 165 -12.58 10.50 0.48
C PRO A 165 -12.92 9.46 1.55
N MET A 166 -12.01 9.23 2.50
CA MET A 166 -12.20 8.26 3.60
C MET A 166 -12.47 8.92 4.95
N ASN A 167 -12.63 10.24 4.99
CA ASN A 167 -13.07 11.01 6.16
C ASN A 167 -14.20 11.99 5.79
N PRO A 168 -15.38 11.49 5.36
CA PRO A 168 -16.50 12.34 4.93
C PRO A 168 -17.07 13.21 6.06
N ARG A 169 -16.81 12.85 7.33
CA ARG A 169 -17.24 13.62 8.51
C ARG A 169 -16.35 14.82 8.81
N GLY A 170 -15.22 15.00 8.10
CA GLY A 170 -14.30 16.12 8.34
C GLY A 170 -13.69 16.12 9.74
N LEU A 171 -13.54 14.94 10.34
CA LEU A 171 -13.02 14.80 11.71
C LEU A 171 -11.51 15.02 11.72
N ARG A 172 -10.98 15.46 12.86
CA ARG A 172 -9.53 15.69 13.02
C ARG A 172 -8.84 14.42 13.54
N ASP A 173 -7.63 14.19 13.02
CA ASP A 173 -6.72 13.15 13.49
C ASP A 173 -6.02 13.59 14.79
N GLU A 174 -5.14 12.77 15.37
CA GLU A 174 -4.46 13.12 16.63
C GLU A 174 -3.44 14.28 16.49
N ARG A 175 -3.09 14.67 15.26
CA ARG A 175 -2.28 15.87 14.99
C ARG A 175 -3.14 17.12 14.82
N GLY A 176 -4.46 16.96 14.79
CA GLY A 176 -5.41 18.04 14.55
C GLY A 176 -5.75 18.23 13.07
N ASP A 177 -5.27 17.37 12.17
CA ASP A 177 -5.50 17.50 10.73
C ASP A 177 -6.76 16.75 10.31
N VAL A 178 -7.56 17.38 9.44
CA VAL A 178 -8.70 16.69 8.80
C VAL A 178 -8.22 15.75 7.69
N TRP A 179 -7.07 16.08 7.10
CA TRP A 179 -6.45 15.32 6.03
C TRP A 179 -4.94 15.58 5.97
N GLY A 180 -4.20 14.91 6.85
CA GLY A 180 -2.74 14.90 6.78
C GLY A 180 -2.24 13.99 5.64
N VAL A 181 -1.09 14.34 5.07
CA VAL A 181 -0.38 13.51 4.09
C VAL A 181 0.17 12.26 4.79
N TRP A 182 -0.10 11.07 4.27
CA TRP A 182 0.47 9.83 4.81
C TRP A 182 1.85 9.56 4.23
N ASN A 183 1.98 9.70 2.91
CA ASN A 183 3.25 9.47 2.23
C ASN A 183 3.68 10.76 1.49
N PRO A 184 4.64 11.52 2.06
CA PRO A 184 5.16 12.73 1.45
C PRO A 184 5.73 12.53 0.04
N ALA A 185 6.19 11.33 -0.31
CA ALA A 185 6.73 11.03 -1.63
C ALA A 185 5.68 11.08 -2.76
N LEU A 186 4.38 11.13 -2.41
CA LEU A 186 3.29 11.20 -3.38
C LEU A 186 2.82 12.63 -3.65
N VAL A 187 3.25 13.60 -2.85
CA VAL A 187 2.79 14.99 -2.94
C VAL A 187 3.09 15.54 -4.33
N GLY A 188 2.07 16.09 -4.98
CA GLY A 188 2.17 16.64 -6.34
C GLY A 188 2.29 15.63 -7.49
N LEU A 189 2.34 14.32 -7.21
CA LEU A 189 2.34 13.30 -8.27
C LEU A 189 0.94 13.09 -8.87
N PRO A 190 0.80 12.76 -10.16
CA PRO A 190 -0.50 12.48 -10.76
C PRO A 190 -1.15 11.25 -10.12
N ASN A 191 -2.46 11.32 -9.87
CA ASN A 191 -3.25 10.19 -9.38
C ASN A 191 -3.90 9.43 -10.55
N VAL A 192 -3.16 8.47 -11.12
CA VAL A 192 -3.56 7.74 -12.32
C VAL A 192 -3.43 6.22 -12.15
N ALA A 193 -4.20 5.46 -12.91
CA ALA A 193 -4.20 3.99 -12.86
C ALA A 193 -2.81 3.37 -13.08
N ALA A 194 -1.99 4.02 -13.93
CA ALA A 194 -0.62 3.57 -14.24
C ALA A 194 0.26 3.44 -12.98
N ASN A 195 -0.03 4.19 -11.92
CA ASN A 195 0.69 4.12 -10.65
C ASN A 195 0.58 2.74 -9.98
N ALA A 196 -0.47 1.99 -10.28
CA ALA A 196 -0.73 0.67 -9.70
C ALA A 196 -0.60 -0.45 -10.74
N GLN A 197 -0.12 -0.18 -11.96
CA GLN A 197 0.13 -1.22 -12.96
C GLN A 197 1.50 -1.87 -12.74
N ILE A 198 1.70 -3.05 -13.32
CA ILE A 198 2.86 -3.92 -13.07
C ILE A 198 4.23 -3.21 -13.16
N VAL A 199 4.38 -2.22 -14.05
CA VAL A 199 5.63 -1.46 -14.22
C VAL A 199 5.94 -0.64 -12.96
N GLN A 200 5.03 0.28 -12.59
CA GLN A 200 5.22 1.10 -11.39
C GLN A 200 5.21 0.23 -10.13
N PHE A 201 4.38 -0.81 -10.10
CA PHE A 201 4.34 -1.77 -9.00
C PHE A 201 5.71 -2.41 -8.74
N ILE A 202 6.40 -2.91 -9.79
CA ILE A 202 7.72 -3.54 -9.63
C ILE A 202 8.72 -2.53 -9.09
N LYS A 203 8.68 -1.29 -9.59
CA LYS A 203 9.54 -0.20 -9.09
C LYS A 203 9.27 0.07 -7.61
N ASP A 204 8.03 0.36 -7.24
CA ASP A 204 7.64 0.72 -5.87
C ASP A 204 7.97 -0.40 -4.87
N VAL A 205 7.74 -1.66 -5.25
CA VAL A 205 7.95 -2.81 -4.37
C VAL A 205 9.42 -3.23 -4.32
N TYR A 206 10.11 -3.39 -5.45
CA TYR A 206 11.42 -4.06 -5.47
C TYR A 206 12.62 -3.13 -5.70
N LEU A 207 12.39 -1.89 -6.16
CA LEU A 207 13.47 -0.92 -6.40
C LEU A 207 13.45 0.23 -5.38
N ASP A 208 12.26 0.64 -4.95
CA ASP A 208 12.07 1.77 -4.03
C ASP A 208 11.78 1.32 -2.58
N SER A 209 11.80 0.01 -2.30
CA SER A 209 11.57 -0.52 -0.97
C SER A 209 12.46 -1.72 -0.65
N GLN A 210 12.54 -2.07 0.64
CA GLN A 210 13.27 -3.22 1.14
C GLN A 210 12.51 -4.55 1.06
N ILE A 211 11.35 -4.59 0.39
CA ILE A 211 10.58 -5.84 0.24
C ILE A 211 11.46 -6.91 -0.43
N THR A 212 11.61 -8.03 0.28
CA THR A 212 12.33 -9.21 -0.21
C THR A 212 11.39 -10.11 -1.00
N ILE A 213 10.21 -10.39 -0.45
CA ILE A 213 9.15 -11.14 -1.15
C ILE A 213 7.82 -10.40 -1.03
N GLY A 214 7.15 -10.19 -2.17
CA GLY A 214 5.79 -9.68 -2.20
C GLY A 214 4.77 -10.78 -2.50
N LEU A 215 3.67 -10.82 -1.76
CA LEU A 215 2.54 -11.71 -2.01
C LEU A 215 1.42 -10.94 -2.72
N LEU A 216 1.27 -11.22 -4.01
CA LEU A 216 0.29 -10.56 -4.84
C LEU A 216 -1.12 -11.08 -4.52
N SER A 217 -1.94 -10.17 -4.00
CA SER A 217 -3.33 -10.32 -3.59
C SER A 217 -4.29 -9.74 -4.62
N ASN A 218 -5.53 -10.21 -4.57
CA ASN A 218 -6.57 -9.79 -5.48
C ASN A 218 -7.95 -9.83 -4.82
N VAL A 219 -8.91 -9.09 -5.38
CA VAL A 219 -10.26 -8.91 -4.84
C VAL A 219 -11.23 -9.86 -5.54
N THR A 220 -11.94 -10.69 -4.76
CA THR A 220 -13.11 -11.42 -5.27
C THR A 220 -14.28 -10.44 -5.37
N ALA A 221 -14.58 -9.99 -6.59
CA ALA A 221 -15.55 -8.91 -6.82
C ALA A 221 -16.96 -9.30 -6.37
N SER A 222 -17.66 -8.35 -5.76
CA SER A 222 -18.92 -8.59 -5.05
C SER A 222 -20.17 -8.08 -5.76
N VAL A 223 -20.00 -7.31 -6.85
CA VAL A 223 -21.08 -6.59 -7.53
C VAL A 223 -20.87 -6.61 -9.04
N VAL A 224 -21.97 -6.79 -9.77
CA VAL A 224 -22.08 -6.56 -11.21
C VAL A 224 -22.88 -5.28 -11.42
N ASN A 225 -22.29 -4.33 -12.14
CA ASN A 225 -22.97 -3.11 -12.57
C ASN A 225 -23.82 -3.43 -13.80
N LEU A 226 -25.14 -3.22 -13.70
CA LEU A 226 -26.09 -3.49 -14.78
C LEU A 226 -26.36 -2.28 -15.67
N GLY A 227 -25.68 -1.16 -15.43
CA GLY A 227 -25.98 0.14 -16.00
C GLY A 227 -27.03 0.91 -15.18
N ALA A 228 -27.19 2.20 -15.48
CA ALA A 228 -28.19 3.08 -14.86
C ALA A 228 -28.17 3.10 -13.31
N GLY A 229 -26.99 2.90 -12.70
CA GLY A 229 -26.83 2.88 -11.24
C GLY A 229 -27.36 1.62 -10.55
N GLN A 230 -27.81 0.61 -11.31
CA GLN A 230 -28.27 -0.66 -10.76
C GLN A 230 -27.11 -1.63 -10.54
N ASN A 231 -27.08 -2.23 -9.35
CA ASN A 231 -26.06 -3.16 -8.92
C ASN A 231 -26.73 -4.43 -8.38
N ARG A 232 -26.13 -5.59 -8.65
CA ARG A 232 -26.53 -6.86 -8.03
C ARG A 232 -25.32 -7.71 -7.68
N PRO A 233 -25.46 -8.69 -6.78
CA PRO A 233 -24.46 -9.73 -6.63
C PRO A 233 -24.22 -10.47 -7.96
N PRO A 234 -22.99 -10.92 -8.25
CA PRO A 234 -22.71 -11.80 -9.38
C PRO A 234 -23.40 -13.16 -9.20
N ARG A 235 -23.76 -13.82 -10.30
CA ARG A 235 -24.29 -15.20 -10.28
C ARG A 235 -23.21 -16.26 -10.16
N ASN A 236 -22.00 -15.94 -10.61
CA ASN A 236 -20.85 -16.84 -10.64
C ASN A 236 -19.55 -16.03 -10.78
N TYR A 237 -18.41 -16.71 -10.63
CA TYR A 237 -17.08 -16.10 -10.74
C TYR A 237 -16.83 -15.41 -12.09
N LYS A 238 -17.42 -15.88 -13.20
CA LYS A 238 -17.22 -15.28 -14.54
C LYS A 238 -17.83 -13.89 -14.62
N GLU A 239 -19.01 -13.69 -14.04
CA GLU A 239 -19.59 -12.34 -13.94
C GLU A 239 -18.78 -11.44 -13.01
N ALA A 240 -18.30 -11.99 -11.89
CA ALA A 240 -17.49 -11.27 -10.92
C ALA A 240 -16.16 -10.77 -11.53
N MET A 241 -15.56 -11.53 -12.45
CA MET A 241 -14.28 -11.23 -13.11
C MET A 241 -14.16 -9.83 -13.73
N THR A 242 -15.29 -9.25 -14.12
CA THR A 242 -15.34 -7.88 -14.66
C THR A 242 -14.94 -6.83 -13.63
N GLY A 243 -15.24 -7.06 -12.34
CA GLY A 243 -14.92 -6.17 -11.22
C GLY A 243 -13.63 -6.52 -10.48
N GLU A 244 -12.93 -7.59 -10.87
CA GLU A 244 -11.65 -7.97 -10.24
C GLU A 244 -10.53 -7.03 -10.69
N LEU A 245 -9.57 -6.77 -9.79
CA LEU A 245 -8.40 -5.93 -10.11
C LEU A 245 -7.45 -6.64 -11.08
N LEU A 246 -7.30 -7.95 -10.89
CA LEU A 246 -6.62 -8.89 -11.76
C LEU A 246 -7.49 -10.14 -11.92
N THR A 247 -7.21 -11.00 -12.87
CA THR A 247 -7.69 -12.39 -12.86
C THR A 247 -6.67 -13.30 -12.16
N ALA A 248 -7.04 -14.55 -11.88
CA ALA A 248 -6.07 -15.57 -11.42
C ALA A 248 -4.89 -15.73 -12.39
N ALA A 249 -5.15 -15.64 -13.70
CA ALA A 249 -4.13 -15.75 -14.75
C ALA A 249 -3.17 -14.57 -14.72
N GLN A 250 -3.69 -13.34 -14.60
CA GLN A 250 -2.88 -12.13 -14.47
C GLN A 250 -2.02 -12.16 -13.19
N THR A 251 -2.60 -12.61 -12.08
CA THR A 251 -1.91 -12.73 -10.78
C THR A 251 -0.73 -13.71 -10.87
N ALA A 252 -0.96 -14.89 -11.46
CA ALA A 252 0.10 -15.88 -11.67
C ALA A 252 1.15 -15.42 -12.69
N ALA A 253 0.74 -14.75 -13.78
CA ALA A 253 1.64 -14.24 -14.81
C ALA A 253 2.62 -13.20 -14.24
N ALA A 254 2.14 -12.29 -13.41
CA ALA A 254 2.97 -11.29 -12.75
C ALA A 254 4.02 -11.93 -11.81
N ARG A 255 3.60 -12.91 -10.99
CA ARG A 255 4.50 -13.70 -10.14
C ARG A 255 5.58 -14.39 -10.96
N ASN A 256 5.16 -15.11 -12.00
CA ASN A 256 6.07 -15.89 -12.83
C ASN A 256 7.11 -14.97 -13.48
N PHE A 257 6.66 -13.83 -14.03
CA PHE A 257 7.56 -12.84 -14.62
C PHE A 257 8.59 -12.31 -13.63
N VAL A 258 8.16 -11.85 -12.45
CA VAL A 258 9.06 -11.29 -11.43
C VAL A 258 10.08 -12.34 -10.95
N ASN A 259 9.67 -13.59 -10.78
CA ASN A 259 10.56 -14.67 -10.37
C ASN A 259 11.52 -15.09 -11.50
N GLU A 260 11.06 -15.08 -12.74
CA GLU A 260 11.87 -15.40 -13.92
C GLU A 260 12.99 -14.37 -14.10
N ILE A 261 12.65 -13.08 -14.14
CA ILE A 261 13.65 -12.02 -14.40
C ILE A 261 14.65 -11.87 -13.27
N SER A 262 14.25 -12.17 -12.03
CA SER A 262 15.16 -12.16 -10.89
C SER A 262 15.97 -13.46 -10.81
N GLY A 263 15.45 -14.58 -11.31
CA GLY A 263 16.07 -15.90 -11.15
C GLY A 263 16.06 -16.38 -9.69
N SER A 264 15.09 -15.92 -8.89
CA SER A 264 14.83 -16.33 -7.50
C SER A 264 13.37 -16.05 -7.12
N THR A 265 12.88 -16.60 -6.01
CA THR A 265 11.53 -16.29 -5.53
C THR A 265 11.50 -14.89 -4.92
N ARG A 266 10.94 -13.93 -5.66
CA ARG A 266 10.72 -12.54 -5.25
C ARG A 266 9.23 -12.20 -5.12
N MET A 267 8.36 -12.97 -5.77
CA MET A 267 6.91 -12.83 -5.67
C MET A 267 6.24 -14.18 -5.44
N LEU A 268 5.16 -14.18 -4.66
CA LEU A 268 4.17 -15.24 -4.56
C LEU A 268 2.80 -14.74 -5.04
N ALA A 269 1.89 -15.64 -5.39
CA ALA A 269 0.57 -15.30 -5.92
C ALA A 269 -0.54 -16.04 -5.19
N HIS A 270 -1.59 -15.29 -4.82
CA HIS A 270 -2.83 -15.90 -4.39
C HIS A 270 -3.67 -16.45 -5.55
N GLY A 271 -4.39 -17.54 -5.29
CA GLY A 271 -5.61 -17.88 -6.02
C GLY A 271 -6.81 -17.11 -5.45
N LEU A 272 -7.83 -16.88 -6.27
CA LEU A 272 -9.07 -16.26 -5.82
C LEU A 272 -9.95 -17.29 -5.12
N LEU A 273 -10.28 -17.02 -3.87
CA LEU A 273 -11.09 -17.88 -3.02
C LEU A 273 -12.57 -17.52 -3.15
N TYR A 274 -13.20 -18.04 -4.21
CA TYR A 274 -14.66 -18.12 -4.31
C TYR A 274 -15.13 -19.43 -3.67
N VAL A 275 -15.80 -19.36 -2.53
CA VAL A 275 -16.19 -20.55 -1.75
C VAL A 275 -17.52 -21.15 -2.23
N GLY A 276 -17.85 -22.34 -1.73
CA GLY A 276 -19.13 -23.00 -2.00
C GLY A 276 -19.07 -24.03 -3.12
N LYS A 277 -19.98 -25.00 -3.05
CA LYS A 277 -20.01 -26.15 -3.96
C LYS A 277 -20.07 -25.76 -5.45
N GLY A 278 -20.75 -24.67 -5.78
CA GLY A 278 -20.85 -24.19 -7.16
C GLY A 278 -19.55 -23.58 -7.72
N ASN A 279 -18.56 -23.33 -6.87
CA ASN A 279 -17.26 -22.76 -7.26
C ASN A 279 -16.10 -23.77 -7.21
N LEU A 280 -16.32 -25.01 -6.75
CA LEU A 280 -15.24 -26.00 -6.58
C LEU A 280 -14.47 -26.30 -7.88
N ALA A 281 -15.18 -26.36 -9.01
CA ALA A 281 -14.55 -26.56 -10.31
C ALA A 281 -13.57 -25.42 -10.66
N TYR A 282 -13.91 -24.17 -10.33
CA TYR A 282 -13.03 -23.02 -10.56
C TYR A 282 -11.84 -23.01 -9.60
N ILE A 283 -12.03 -23.42 -8.35
CA ILE A 283 -10.91 -23.61 -7.41
C ILE A 283 -9.94 -24.66 -7.98
N GLN A 284 -10.45 -25.80 -8.46
CA GLN A 284 -9.62 -26.84 -9.07
C GLN A 284 -8.91 -26.35 -10.35
N GLU A 285 -9.61 -25.62 -11.21
CA GLU A 285 -9.05 -25.00 -12.41
C GLU A 285 -7.85 -24.11 -12.08
N GLN A 286 -7.97 -23.26 -11.06
CA GLN A 286 -6.87 -22.40 -10.61
C GLN A 286 -5.67 -23.19 -10.10
N ILE A 287 -5.90 -24.31 -9.40
CA ILE A 287 -4.82 -25.19 -8.91
C ILE A 287 -4.00 -25.72 -10.09
N GLU A 288 -4.67 -26.16 -11.15
CA GLU A 288 -4.06 -26.79 -12.32
C GLU A 288 -3.35 -25.77 -13.21
N GLN A 289 -4.01 -24.65 -13.50
CA GLN A 289 -3.54 -23.67 -14.47
C GLN A 289 -2.63 -22.60 -13.85
N ASN A 290 -3.01 -22.06 -12.69
CA ASN A 290 -2.37 -20.88 -12.09
C ASN A 290 -1.36 -21.25 -11.01
N LYS A 291 -1.52 -22.45 -10.41
CA LYS A 291 -0.64 -23.00 -9.37
C LYS A 291 -0.42 -21.99 -8.24
N PRO A 292 -1.49 -21.54 -7.55
CA PRO A 292 -1.40 -20.51 -6.53
C PRO A 292 -0.49 -20.95 -5.38
N ASP A 293 0.10 -19.99 -4.69
CA ASP A 293 0.94 -20.21 -3.51
C ASP A 293 0.13 -20.22 -2.21
N SER A 294 -1.06 -19.60 -2.22
CA SER A 294 -2.04 -19.54 -1.12
C SER A 294 -3.37 -18.97 -1.66
N TRP A 295 -4.35 -18.73 -0.79
CA TRP A 295 -5.72 -18.36 -1.21
C TRP A 295 -6.17 -17.02 -0.64
N LYS A 296 -6.74 -16.15 -1.47
CA LYS A 296 -7.25 -14.85 -1.05
C LYS A 296 -8.76 -14.75 -1.27
N GLY A 297 -9.50 -14.52 -0.19
CA GLY A 297 -10.95 -14.36 -0.21
C GLY A 297 -11.43 -13.07 0.46
N TYR A 298 -12.69 -12.74 0.22
CA TYR A 298 -13.42 -11.67 0.89
C TYR A 298 -14.73 -12.26 1.40
N ASN A 299 -14.86 -12.45 2.71
CA ASN A 299 -16.11 -12.96 3.29
C ASN A 299 -17.19 -11.87 3.31
N ILE A 300 -16.75 -10.61 3.37
CA ILE A 300 -17.57 -9.41 3.25
C ILE A 300 -18.06 -9.13 1.81
N SER A 301 -17.66 -9.96 0.84
CA SER A 301 -18.10 -9.89 -0.56
C SER A 301 -19.05 -11.02 -0.90
N ASN A 302 -19.90 -10.80 -1.91
CA ASN A 302 -20.76 -11.84 -2.49
C ASN A 302 -19.94 -12.84 -3.33
N ALA A 303 -19.13 -13.67 -2.65
CA ALA A 303 -18.14 -14.55 -3.26
C ALA A 303 -18.43 -16.05 -3.01
N ALA A 304 -19.57 -16.40 -2.43
CA ALA A 304 -19.96 -17.78 -2.16
C ALA A 304 -21.09 -18.26 -3.08
N LYS A 305 -20.90 -19.43 -3.70
CA LYS A 305 -21.92 -20.12 -4.51
C LYS A 305 -22.43 -21.37 -3.79
N VAL A 306 -23.62 -21.27 -3.20
CA VAL A 306 -24.13 -22.26 -2.22
C VAL A 306 -24.97 -23.37 -2.83
N ASP A 307 -25.22 -23.30 -4.14
CA ASP A 307 -25.95 -24.26 -4.95
C ASP A 307 -25.26 -24.43 -6.33
N ASN A 308 -25.80 -25.32 -7.16
CA ASN A 308 -25.32 -25.52 -8.53
C ASN A 308 -26.22 -24.85 -9.57
N ASP A 309 -27.19 -24.02 -9.16
CA ASP A 309 -28.06 -23.29 -10.08
C ASP A 309 -27.29 -22.12 -10.71
N PRO A 310 -27.02 -22.10 -12.02
CA PRO A 310 -26.26 -21.01 -12.64
C PRO A 310 -26.93 -19.64 -12.53
N ASN A 311 -28.22 -19.59 -12.19
CA ASN A 311 -28.99 -18.34 -12.09
C ASN A 311 -29.07 -17.76 -10.68
N SER A 312 -28.86 -18.56 -9.64
CA SER A 312 -28.91 -18.07 -8.28
C SER A 312 -27.69 -17.20 -7.95
N LEU A 313 -27.90 -16.17 -7.15
CA LEU A 313 -26.89 -15.16 -6.83
C LEU A 313 -25.83 -15.71 -5.87
N MET A 314 -24.58 -15.28 -6.04
CA MET A 314 -23.58 -15.45 -5.00
C MET A 314 -23.90 -14.59 -3.79
N ARG A 315 -23.47 -15.03 -2.60
CA ARG A 315 -23.72 -14.36 -1.32
C ARG A 315 -22.46 -14.20 -0.48
N GLN A 316 -22.57 -13.40 0.56
CA GLN A 316 -21.58 -13.34 1.64
C GLN A 316 -21.52 -14.67 2.41
N TRP A 317 -20.42 -14.88 3.14
CA TRP A 317 -20.15 -16.17 3.77
C TRP A 317 -19.36 -16.03 5.08
N ARG A 318 -19.27 -17.12 5.84
CA ARG A 318 -18.48 -17.22 7.07
C ARG A 318 -17.52 -18.40 7.00
N HIS A 319 -16.45 -18.36 7.78
CA HIS A 319 -15.44 -19.42 7.78
C HIS A 319 -15.97 -20.76 8.28
N ASP A 320 -16.87 -20.75 9.27
CA ASP A 320 -17.39 -21.96 9.92
C ASP A 320 -18.70 -22.49 9.30
N ASP A 321 -19.08 -22.02 8.11
CA ASP A 321 -20.22 -22.55 7.35
C ASP A 321 -19.85 -23.89 6.72
N GLU A 322 -20.31 -24.97 7.36
CA GLU A 322 -20.05 -26.34 6.93
C GLU A 322 -20.63 -26.66 5.55
N ALA A 323 -21.73 -26.02 5.16
CA ALA A 323 -22.36 -26.27 3.87
C ALA A 323 -21.71 -25.47 2.73
N VAL A 324 -21.00 -24.39 3.07
CA VAL A 324 -20.50 -23.41 2.09
C VAL A 324 -18.98 -23.34 2.05
N ALA A 325 -18.31 -23.04 3.17
CA ALA A 325 -16.87 -22.86 3.19
C ALA A 325 -16.12 -24.20 3.20
N TYR A 326 -16.62 -25.17 3.97
CA TYR A 326 -15.90 -26.41 4.23
C TYR A 326 -15.64 -27.28 2.99
N PRO A 327 -16.54 -27.40 2.01
CA PRO A 327 -16.23 -28.12 0.77
C PRO A 327 -15.02 -27.54 0.03
N THR A 328 -14.84 -26.21 0.08
CA THR A 328 -13.68 -25.55 -0.50
C THR A 328 -12.42 -25.80 0.34
N PHE A 329 -12.53 -25.75 1.66
CA PHE A 329 -11.41 -26.05 2.57
C PHE A 329 -10.93 -27.50 2.45
N GLU A 330 -11.85 -28.46 2.33
CA GLU A 330 -11.54 -29.87 2.08
C GLU A 330 -10.75 -30.03 0.77
N LEU A 331 -11.20 -29.38 -0.31
CA LEU A 331 -10.53 -29.43 -1.60
C LEU A 331 -9.10 -28.85 -1.52
N ILE A 332 -8.93 -27.74 -0.80
CA ILE A 332 -7.62 -27.11 -0.59
C ILE A 332 -6.72 -27.99 0.26
N GLU A 333 -7.19 -28.50 1.40
CA GLU A 333 -6.39 -29.37 2.28
C GLU A 333 -5.97 -30.67 1.57
N LYS A 334 -6.88 -31.29 0.80
CA LYS A 334 -6.59 -32.49 0.00
C LYS A 334 -5.50 -32.23 -1.04
N ASN A 335 -5.54 -31.10 -1.73
CA ASN A 335 -4.50 -30.72 -2.68
C ASN A 335 -3.19 -30.31 -1.97
N TYR A 336 -3.28 -29.67 -0.81
CA TYR A 336 -2.12 -29.30 -0.01
C TYR A 336 -1.26 -30.51 0.34
N GLN A 337 -1.85 -31.64 0.73
CA GLN A 337 -1.08 -32.84 1.06
C GLN A 337 -0.19 -33.33 -0.09
N LYS A 338 -0.60 -33.06 -1.35
CA LYS A 338 0.16 -33.38 -2.55
C LYS A 338 1.17 -32.30 -2.94
N LEU A 339 0.83 -31.04 -2.66
CA LEU A 339 1.58 -29.87 -3.15
C LEU A 339 2.56 -29.29 -2.12
N LYS A 340 2.43 -29.60 -0.82
CA LYS A 340 3.15 -28.95 0.29
C LYS A 340 4.67 -28.90 0.14
N ALA A 341 5.28 -29.86 -0.55
CA ALA A 341 6.72 -29.86 -0.82
C ALA A 341 7.12 -28.72 -1.79
N ALA A 342 6.28 -28.43 -2.79
CA ALA A 342 6.52 -27.39 -3.79
C ALA A 342 5.83 -26.06 -3.45
N LYS A 343 4.73 -26.11 -2.69
CA LYS A 343 3.88 -24.97 -2.29
C LYS A 343 3.57 -25.03 -0.79
N PRO A 344 4.56 -24.74 0.09
CA PRO A 344 4.39 -24.92 1.53
C PRO A 344 3.29 -24.06 2.15
N GLY A 345 2.99 -22.89 1.56
CA GLY A 345 1.92 -22.00 2.00
C GLY A 345 0.55 -22.22 1.36
N PHE A 346 0.37 -23.30 0.59
CA PHE A 346 -0.89 -23.51 -0.15
C PHE A 346 -2.11 -23.75 0.77
N ASN A 347 -1.87 -24.12 2.03
CA ASN A 347 -2.89 -24.23 3.09
C ASN A 347 -3.23 -22.89 3.78
N ASN A 348 -2.61 -21.78 3.37
CA ASN A 348 -2.89 -20.46 3.91
C ASN A 348 -4.18 -19.89 3.27
N ILE A 349 -5.20 -19.70 4.11
CA ILE A 349 -6.49 -19.10 3.81
C ILE A 349 -6.47 -17.65 4.29
N CYS A 350 -6.20 -16.74 3.35
CA CYS A 350 -6.10 -15.31 3.61
C CYS A 350 -7.43 -14.62 3.30
N VAL A 351 -8.09 -14.02 4.30
CA VAL A 351 -9.43 -13.45 4.11
C VAL A 351 -9.50 -12.00 4.55
N HIS A 352 -9.95 -11.14 3.64
CA HIS A 352 -10.32 -9.76 3.95
C HIS A 352 -11.57 -9.76 4.81
N LYS A 353 -11.39 -9.40 6.08
CA LYS A 353 -12.41 -9.48 7.12
C LYS A 353 -12.56 -8.17 7.92
N GLY A 354 -11.46 -7.42 8.09
CA GLY A 354 -11.49 -6.05 8.63
C GLY A 354 -11.87 -5.00 7.57
N LEU A 355 -11.85 -3.73 7.96
CA LEU A 355 -12.31 -2.57 7.17
C LEU A 355 -13.78 -2.65 6.74
N ALA A 356 -14.60 -3.31 7.56
CA ALA A 356 -15.99 -3.64 7.24
C ALA A 356 -16.95 -2.95 8.23
N PRO A 357 -17.20 -1.64 8.10
CA PRO A 357 -18.09 -0.93 9.00
C PRO A 357 -19.51 -1.50 8.90
N GLY A 358 -20.14 -1.74 10.04
CA GLY A 358 -21.47 -2.30 10.09
C GLY A 358 -21.77 -3.01 11.41
N PRO A 359 -23.01 -3.48 11.59
CA PRO A 359 -23.37 -4.26 12.78
C PRO A 359 -22.57 -5.57 12.85
N PRO A 360 -22.40 -6.14 14.06
CA PRO A 360 -21.66 -7.38 14.24
C PRO A 360 -22.37 -8.56 13.58
N ASP A 361 -21.86 -8.99 12.42
CA ASP A 361 -22.35 -10.12 11.64
C ASP A 361 -21.16 -10.89 11.03
N PRO A 362 -21.00 -12.20 11.30
CA PRO A 362 -19.91 -13.00 10.73
C PRO A 362 -19.87 -13.00 9.20
N GLU A 363 -21.02 -12.95 8.53
CA GLU A 363 -21.10 -12.85 7.07
C GLU A 363 -20.60 -11.49 6.56
N ARG A 364 -20.53 -10.48 7.44
CA ARG A 364 -20.01 -9.13 7.16
C ARG A 364 -18.67 -8.83 7.83
N GLY A 365 -17.93 -9.86 8.23
CA GLY A 365 -16.56 -9.68 8.73
C GLY A 365 -16.41 -9.77 10.24
N HIS A 366 -17.48 -9.98 11.02
CA HIS A 366 -17.30 -10.16 12.47
C HIS A 366 -16.50 -11.45 12.78
N PRO A 367 -15.55 -11.45 13.75
CA PRO A 367 -14.61 -12.56 13.98
C PRO A 367 -15.18 -13.83 14.63
N ARG A 368 -16.50 -13.93 14.85
CA ARG A 368 -17.12 -15.01 15.66
C ARG A 368 -17.11 -16.39 15.00
N ASP A 369 -16.91 -16.43 13.69
CA ASP A 369 -16.80 -17.65 12.88
C ASP A 369 -15.41 -18.31 12.96
N LEU A 370 -14.37 -17.55 13.30
CA LEU A 370 -12.98 -18.04 13.24
C LEU A 370 -12.65 -19.15 14.24
N PRO A 371 -13.09 -19.11 15.53
CA PRO A 371 -12.71 -20.15 16.50
C PRO A 371 -13.13 -21.56 16.07
N LYS A 372 -14.35 -21.71 15.53
CA LYS A 372 -14.86 -23.00 15.05
C LYS A 372 -14.09 -23.45 13.82
N ALA A 373 -13.94 -22.60 12.81
CA ALA A 373 -13.18 -22.95 11.60
C ALA A 373 -11.72 -23.32 11.90
N ALA A 374 -11.05 -22.56 12.78
CA ALA A 374 -9.67 -22.83 13.19
C ALA A 374 -9.52 -24.16 13.94
N LYS A 375 -10.52 -24.54 14.74
CA LYS A 375 -10.56 -25.82 15.44
C LYS A 375 -10.83 -26.99 14.49
N ASP A 376 -11.78 -26.82 13.57
CA ASP A 376 -12.22 -27.88 12.66
C ASP A 376 -11.17 -28.16 11.58
N TRP A 377 -10.34 -27.17 11.22
CA TRP A 377 -9.31 -27.26 10.18
C TRP A 377 -7.90 -26.99 10.71
N PRO A 378 -7.33 -27.86 11.56
CA PRO A 378 -6.05 -27.61 12.22
C PRO A 378 -4.84 -27.60 11.26
N ASN A 379 -4.95 -28.15 10.04
CA ASN A 379 -3.88 -28.09 9.04
C ASN A 379 -4.02 -26.91 8.07
N LEU A 380 -5.07 -26.10 8.18
CA LEU A 380 -5.20 -24.83 7.46
C LEU A 380 -4.77 -23.69 8.36
N ASN A 381 -4.15 -22.67 7.77
CA ASN A 381 -3.85 -21.42 8.45
C ASN A 381 -4.87 -20.36 8.02
N PHE A 382 -5.43 -19.62 8.98
CA PHE A 382 -6.36 -18.53 8.74
C PHE A 382 -5.67 -17.19 8.97
N ILE A 383 -5.33 -16.49 7.89
CA ILE A 383 -4.71 -15.16 7.97
C ILE A 383 -5.81 -14.13 7.78
N THR A 384 -6.14 -13.41 8.85
CA THR A 384 -7.23 -12.43 8.89
C THR A 384 -6.68 -11.05 8.56
N TYR A 385 -7.08 -10.52 7.41
CA TYR A 385 -6.54 -9.27 6.89
C TYR A 385 -7.14 -8.06 7.57
N HIS A 386 -6.30 -7.05 7.75
CA HIS A 386 -6.57 -5.82 8.50
C HIS A 386 -6.94 -6.07 9.96
N ALA A 387 -6.36 -7.10 10.58
CA ALA A 387 -6.53 -7.45 11.99
C ALA A 387 -8.00 -7.44 12.45
N CYS A 388 -8.92 -7.75 11.54
CA CYS A 388 -10.36 -7.73 11.73
C CYS A 388 -10.93 -6.39 12.25
N ILE A 389 -10.29 -5.25 11.98
CA ILE A 389 -10.76 -3.94 12.45
C ILE A 389 -12.13 -3.59 11.85
N GLN A 390 -13.06 -3.06 12.65
CA GLN A 390 -14.39 -2.71 12.16
C GLN A 390 -14.43 -1.40 11.35
N PRO A 391 -13.89 -0.25 11.86
CA PRO A 391 -13.87 0.98 11.07
C PRO A 391 -13.27 0.77 9.69
N ALA A 392 -13.68 1.61 8.75
CA ALA A 392 -13.09 1.68 7.42
C ALA A 392 -11.65 2.24 7.50
N PHE A 393 -11.28 3.18 6.64
CA PHE A 393 -9.88 3.58 6.47
C PHE A 393 -9.47 4.77 7.36
N TYR A 394 -10.37 5.30 8.20
CA TYR A 394 -10.12 6.42 9.11
C TYR A 394 -10.56 6.07 10.54
N MET A 395 -9.59 5.84 11.42
CA MET A 395 -9.78 5.16 12.72
C MET A 395 -10.26 6.05 13.87
N TYR A 396 -11.03 7.11 13.56
CA TYR A 396 -11.54 8.02 14.58
C TYR A 396 -12.43 7.31 15.61
N ASP A 397 -13.33 6.43 15.15
CA ASP A 397 -14.26 5.74 16.05
C ASP A 397 -13.50 4.80 17.01
N ALA A 398 -12.42 4.15 16.54
CA ALA A 398 -11.54 3.37 17.40
C ALA A 398 -10.83 4.25 18.46
N LEU A 399 -10.47 5.50 18.13
CA LEU A 399 -9.95 6.43 19.13
C LEU A 399 -11.01 6.78 20.19
N GLN A 400 -12.27 6.95 19.78
CA GLN A 400 -13.36 7.19 20.74
C GLN A 400 -13.60 5.99 21.65
N GLU A 401 -13.50 4.78 21.11
CA GLU A 401 -13.59 3.54 21.89
C GLU A 401 -12.47 3.44 22.93
N VAL A 402 -11.23 3.75 22.54
CA VAL A 402 -10.09 3.84 23.47
C VAL A 402 -10.37 4.85 24.60
N LYS A 403 -10.93 6.01 24.26
CA LYS A 403 -11.23 7.09 25.22
C LYS A 403 -12.47 6.80 26.10
N SER A 404 -13.37 5.92 25.65
CA SER A 404 -14.61 5.61 26.36
C SER A 404 -14.39 4.94 27.73
N GLY A 405 -13.22 4.34 27.94
CA GLY A 405 -12.92 3.54 29.13
C GLY A 405 -13.55 2.15 29.14
N LYS A 406 -14.30 1.77 28.09
CA LYS A 406 -14.82 0.41 27.92
C LYS A 406 -13.66 -0.56 27.71
N MET A 407 -13.63 -1.62 28.51
CA MET A 407 -12.57 -2.62 28.48
C MET A 407 -13.09 -3.99 28.09
N ARG A 408 -12.25 -4.77 27.41
CA ARG A 408 -12.39 -6.21 27.20
C ARG A 408 -11.11 -6.89 27.65
N GLN A 409 -11.20 -7.87 28.54
CA GLN A 409 -10.02 -8.63 29.01
C GLN A 409 -8.88 -7.72 29.51
N GLY A 410 -9.23 -6.63 30.20
CA GLY A 410 -8.27 -5.69 30.80
C GLY A 410 -7.57 -4.73 29.84
N VAL A 411 -8.06 -4.56 28.61
CA VAL A 411 -7.54 -3.61 27.61
C VAL A 411 -8.71 -2.85 26.96
N PRO A 412 -8.50 -1.67 26.32
CA PRO A 412 -9.58 -0.96 25.65
C PRO A 412 -10.26 -1.82 24.56
N ASP A 413 -11.59 -1.83 24.55
CA ASP A 413 -12.40 -2.63 23.63
C ASP A 413 -12.55 -1.94 22.27
N ILE A 414 -11.54 -2.09 21.41
CA ILE A 414 -11.57 -1.62 20.01
C ILE A 414 -12.42 -2.60 19.21
N SER A 415 -13.43 -2.06 18.51
CA SER A 415 -14.44 -2.85 17.83
C SER A 415 -13.82 -3.85 16.85
N TRP A 416 -14.19 -5.10 17.10
CA TRP A 416 -13.81 -6.32 16.40
C TRP A 416 -12.34 -6.72 16.54
N THR A 417 -11.35 -5.83 16.49
CA THR A 417 -9.93 -6.22 16.65
C THR A 417 -9.65 -6.80 18.04
N THR A 418 -10.16 -6.20 19.12
CA THR A 418 -9.96 -6.74 20.47
C THR A 418 -10.67 -8.08 20.64
N GLU A 419 -11.93 -8.17 20.18
CA GLU A 419 -12.71 -9.42 20.22
C GLU A 419 -12.02 -10.52 19.42
N TYR A 420 -11.59 -10.22 18.19
CA TYR A 420 -10.81 -11.10 17.32
C TYR A 420 -9.58 -11.66 18.05
N ALA A 421 -8.70 -10.78 18.55
CA ALA A 421 -7.46 -11.19 19.22
C ALA A 421 -7.73 -12.11 20.41
N THR A 422 -8.80 -11.86 21.18
CA THR A 422 -9.19 -12.69 22.32
C THR A 422 -9.80 -14.03 21.90
N LEU A 423 -10.66 -14.04 20.87
CA LEU A 423 -11.33 -15.24 20.37
C LEU A 423 -10.33 -16.21 19.74
N VAL A 424 -9.33 -15.70 19.02
CA VAL A 424 -8.35 -16.54 18.32
C VAL A 424 -7.08 -16.83 19.14
N ALA A 425 -6.95 -16.24 20.33
CA ALA A 425 -5.82 -16.47 21.23
C ALA A 425 -5.46 -17.97 21.42
N PRO A 426 -6.40 -18.91 21.65
CA PRO A 426 -6.07 -20.33 21.81
C PRO A 426 -5.76 -21.05 20.49
N HIS A 427 -6.07 -20.47 19.33
CA HIS A 427 -5.95 -21.11 18.02
C HIS A 427 -4.61 -20.77 17.35
N LYS A 428 -3.66 -21.71 17.33
CA LYS A 428 -2.29 -21.44 16.85
C LYS A 428 -2.17 -21.26 15.34
N ASN A 429 -3.19 -21.69 14.59
CA ASN A 429 -3.29 -21.57 13.14
C ASN A 429 -4.03 -20.30 12.67
N THR A 430 -4.17 -19.28 13.51
CA THR A 430 -4.77 -17.98 13.14
C THR A 430 -3.75 -16.86 13.23
N TYR A 431 -3.70 -15.98 12.23
CA TYR A 431 -2.71 -14.91 12.09
C TYR A 431 -3.38 -13.58 11.79
N ALA A 432 -2.89 -12.49 12.40
CA ALA A 432 -3.34 -11.14 12.12
C ALA A 432 -2.42 -10.49 11.07
N GLU A 433 -2.95 -10.22 9.88
CA GLU A 433 -2.30 -9.35 8.90
C GLU A 433 -2.74 -7.91 9.21
N ILE A 434 -1.81 -6.98 9.32
CA ILE A 434 -2.08 -5.63 9.85
C ILE A 434 -2.34 -4.58 8.76
N GLY A 435 -1.79 -4.71 7.56
CA GLY A 435 -2.20 -4.00 6.36
C GLY A 435 -2.48 -2.51 6.51
N THR A 436 -3.57 -2.10 5.88
CA THR A 436 -4.16 -0.77 6.02
C THR A 436 -4.50 -0.38 7.46
N THR A 437 -4.75 -1.34 8.37
CA THR A 437 -4.95 -1.02 9.79
C THR A 437 -3.70 -0.36 10.36
N TRP A 438 -2.53 -0.90 10.04
CA TRP A 438 -1.25 -0.30 10.39
C TRP A 438 -1.06 1.04 9.67
N ALA A 439 -1.14 1.05 8.34
CA ALA A 439 -0.85 2.24 7.52
C ALA A 439 -1.70 3.46 7.93
N SER A 440 -3.01 3.25 8.13
CA SER A 440 -3.93 4.31 8.53
C SER A 440 -3.65 4.78 9.96
N SER A 441 -3.64 3.84 10.92
CA SER A 441 -3.57 4.21 12.34
C SER A 441 -2.22 4.82 12.71
N ILE A 442 -1.09 4.32 12.20
CA ILE A 442 0.22 4.83 12.63
C ILE A 442 0.45 6.30 12.24
N VAL A 443 -0.17 6.75 11.15
CA VAL A 443 -0.06 8.14 10.67
C VAL A 443 -1.09 9.05 11.32
N THR A 444 -2.33 8.59 11.45
CA THR A 444 -3.47 9.44 11.84
C THR A 444 -3.81 9.32 13.32
N PHE A 445 -3.80 8.11 13.85
CA PHE A 445 -4.22 7.76 15.21
C PHE A 445 -3.16 6.87 15.90
N PRO A 446 -1.93 7.36 16.14
CA PRO A 446 -0.85 6.56 16.72
C PRO A 446 -1.18 5.95 18.08
N THR A 447 -2.08 6.55 18.86
CA THR A 447 -2.60 5.95 20.11
C THR A 447 -3.38 4.67 19.81
N VAL A 448 -4.23 4.70 18.77
CA VAL A 448 -4.98 3.53 18.31
C VAL A 448 -4.01 2.46 17.77
N ALA A 449 -2.98 2.86 17.01
CA ALA A 449 -1.95 1.94 16.52
C ALA A 449 -1.24 1.21 17.67
N ALA A 450 -0.92 1.93 18.75
CA ALA A 450 -0.31 1.36 19.95
C ALA A 450 -1.21 0.38 20.68
N HIS A 451 -2.50 0.68 20.80
CA HIS A 451 -3.46 -0.25 21.36
C HIS A 451 -3.63 -1.50 20.49
N ILE A 452 -3.83 -1.36 19.18
CA ILE A 452 -3.99 -2.51 18.27
C ILE A 452 -2.76 -3.41 18.34
N MET A 453 -1.56 -2.86 18.15
CA MET A 453 -0.33 -3.65 18.19
C MET A 453 -0.12 -4.30 19.57
N GLY A 454 -0.33 -3.54 20.65
CA GLY A 454 -0.19 -4.05 22.02
C GLY A 454 -1.16 -5.18 22.34
N GLN A 455 -2.41 -5.09 21.87
CA GLN A 455 -3.43 -6.13 22.05
C GLN A 455 -3.11 -7.39 21.24
N LEU A 456 -2.75 -7.25 19.97
CA LEU A 456 -2.33 -8.38 19.14
C LEU A 456 -1.11 -9.08 19.76
N MET A 457 -0.09 -8.33 20.17
CA MET A 457 1.09 -8.88 20.84
C MET A 457 0.73 -9.58 22.16
N LYS A 458 -0.16 -9.01 22.96
CA LYS A 458 -0.59 -9.57 24.25
C LYS A 458 -1.35 -10.90 24.10
N PHE A 459 -2.30 -10.98 23.19
CA PHE A 459 -3.20 -12.14 23.06
C PHE A 459 -2.73 -13.17 22.03
N MET A 460 -2.13 -12.71 20.94
CA MET A 460 -1.67 -13.59 19.85
C MET A 460 -0.19 -13.91 19.94
N GLY A 461 0.62 -13.01 20.50
CA GLY A 461 2.08 -13.11 20.52
C GLY A 461 2.72 -12.65 19.20
N PRO A 462 4.03 -12.35 19.20
CA PRO A 462 4.73 -11.84 18.03
C PRO A 462 4.75 -12.80 16.85
N ASP A 463 4.61 -14.11 17.09
CA ASP A 463 4.73 -15.14 16.03
C ASP A 463 3.44 -15.33 15.20
N ARG A 464 2.37 -14.58 15.50
CA ARG A 464 1.06 -14.68 14.83
C ARG A 464 0.56 -13.36 14.24
N ILE A 465 1.49 -12.43 14.01
CA ILE A 465 1.21 -11.13 13.40
C ILE A 465 2.09 -11.03 12.16
N VAL A 466 1.52 -10.66 11.01
CA VAL A 466 2.21 -10.58 9.74
C VAL A 466 2.03 -9.20 9.12
N PHE A 467 3.05 -8.72 8.43
CA PHE A 467 3.06 -7.44 7.75
C PHE A 467 2.50 -7.56 6.34
N GLY A 468 1.63 -6.61 5.98
CA GLY A 468 1.27 -6.32 4.61
C GLY A 468 1.19 -4.81 4.43
N SER A 469 1.59 -4.30 3.27
CA SER A 469 1.41 -2.86 2.97
C SER A 469 0.02 -2.54 2.41
N ASP A 470 -0.78 -3.59 2.17
CA ASP A 470 -2.03 -3.64 1.42
C ASP A 470 -1.86 -3.37 -0.08
N ALA A 471 -1.28 -2.23 -0.45
CA ALA A 471 -1.11 -1.88 -1.86
C ALA A 471 -0.12 -0.74 -2.10
N VAL A 472 0.38 -0.68 -3.34
CA VAL A 472 1.13 0.47 -3.88
C VAL A 472 0.28 1.74 -4.05
N TRP A 473 -1.02 1.68 -3.75
CA TRP A 473 -1.87 2.87 -3.70
C TRP A 473 -1.35 3.91 -2.71
N TYR A 474 -0.71 3.46 -1.63
CA TYR A 474 -0.04 4.32 -0.64
C TYR A 474 1.40 4.69 -1.03
N GLY A 475 1.79 4.43 -2.28
CA GLY A 475 3.17 4.54 -2.78
C GLY A 475 4.04 3.36 -2.40
N SER A 476 5.35 3.48 -2.62
CA SER A 476 6.34 2.50 -2.16
C SER A 476 6.09 2.15 -0.68
N PRO A 477 6.06 0.86 -0.31
CA PRO A 477 5.84 0.40 1.06
C PRO A 477 6.90 0.82 2.09
N GLN A 478 8.04 1.39 1.65
CA GLN A 478 9.19 1.67 2.52
C GLN A 478 8.83 2.49 3.76
N TRP A 479 7.95 3.48 3.63
CA TRP A 479 7.56 4.32 4.77
C TRP A 479 6.85 3.52 5.87
N GLN A 480 6.10 2.46 5.51
CA GLN A 480 5.43 1.59 6.49
C GLN A 480 6.44 0.68 7.20
N ILE A 481 7.46 0.21 6.47
CA ILE A 481 8.58 -0.59 7.01
C ILE A 481 9.37 0.24 8.00
N ASP A 482 9.73 1.47 7.63
CA ASP A 482 10.44 2.41 8.49
C ASP A 482 9.62 2.75 9.74
N ALA A 483 8.31 2.99 9.58
CA ALA A 483 7.40 3.22 10.69
C ALA A 483 7.37 2.01 11.64
N MET A 484 7.21 0.78 11.13
CA MET A 484 7.20 -0.44 11.94
C MET A 484 8.53 -0.64 12.68
N TRP A 485 9.65 -0.38 12.01
CA TRP A 485 10.97 -0.55 12.61
C TRP A 485 11.20 0.43 13.77
N ARG A 486 10.76 1.68 13.61
CA ARG A 486 10.95 2.75 14.60
C ARG A 486 9.89 2.76 15.69
N PHE A 487 8.76 2.10 15.47
CA PHE A 487 7.62 2.12 16.38
C PHE A 487 7.93 1.45 17.72
N GLN A 488 7.43 2.06 18.80
CA GLN A 488 7.40 1.50 20.15
C GLN A 488 6.06 1.83 20.81
N ILE A 489 5.52 0.89 21.59
CA ILE A 489 4.34 1.13 22.41
C ILE A 489 4.78 1.96 23.63
N PRO A 490 4.15 3.12 23.90
CA PRO A 490 4.47 3.96 25.06
C PRO A 490 4.52 3.18 26.38
N GLU A 491 5.51 3.51 27.23
CA GLU A 491 5.79 2.75 28.46
C GLU A 491 4.62 2.79 29.46
N ASP A 492 3.90 3.89 29.53
CA ASP A 492 2.70 4.05 30.35
C ASP A 492 1.57 3.13 29.87
N LEU A 493 1.35 3.02 28.57
CA LEU A 493 0.39 2.08 27.99
C LEU A 493 0.81 0.63 28.24
N ARG A 494 2.11 0.32 28.10
CA ARG A 494 2.67 -1.00 28.44
C ARG A 494 2.42 -1.37 29.89
N LYS A 495 2.75 -0.49 30.83
CA LYS A 495 2.54 -0.69 32.28
C LYS A 495 1.06 -0.83 32.61
N LYS A 496 0.21 0.06 32.06
CA LYS A 496 -1.22 0.10 32.36
C LYS A 496 -1.98 -1.11 31.85
N TYR A 497 -1.68 -1.56 30.62
CA TYR A 497 -2.46 -2.60 29.94
C TYR A 497 -1.72 -3.93 29.81
N GLY A 498 -0.48 -4.02 30.28
CA GLY A 498 0.37 -5.21 30.17
C GLY A 498 0.75 -5.51 28.72
N TYR A 499 0.99 -4.48 27.90
CA TYR A 499 1.43 -4.69 26.53
C TYR A 499 2.90 -5.09 26.46
N PRO A 500 3.26 -6.12 25.67
CA PRO A 500 4.66 -6.46 25.41
C PRO A 500 5.43 -5.33 24.76
N GLU A 501 6.76 -5.37 24.87
CA GLU A 501 7.64 -4.46 24.16
C GLU A 501 7.73 -4.81 22.68
N MET A 502 7.85 -3.80 21.81
CA MET A 502 8.29 -4.00 20.43
C MET A 502 9.81 -4.21 20.40
N THR A 503 10.24 -5.45 20.63
CA THR A 503 11.66 -5.82 20.53
C THR A 503 12.12 -5.92 19.08
N PRO A 504 13.43 -5.83 18.79
CA PRO A 504 13.95 -6.09 17.44
C PRO A 504 13.54 -7.48 16.89
N ASP A 505 13.49 -8.51 17.73
CA ASP A 505 13.01 -9.85 17.35
C ASP A 505 11.54 -9.81 16.92
N ALA A 506 10.66 -9.19 17.71
CA ALA A 506 9.25 -9.05 17.37
C ALA A 506 9.06 -8.30 16.04
N ARG A 507 9.81 -7.21 15.82
CA ARG A 507 9.75 -6.45 14.56
C ARG A 507 10.18 -7.30 13.36
N ARG A 508 11.28 -8.07 13.47
CA ARG A 508 11.73 -8.97 12.40
C ARG A 508 10.72 -10.07 12.10
N LYS A 509 10.10 -10.64 13.14
CA LYS A 509 9.02 -11.62 13.02
C LYS A 509 7.84 -11.07 12.23
N ILE A 510 7.34 -9.91 12.64
CA ILE A 510 6.20 -9.25 12.03
C ILE A 510 6.50 -8.83 10.59
N LEU A 511 7.65 -8.21 10.35
CA LEU A 511 8.05 -7.72 9.01
C LEU A 511 8.31 -8.84 8.01
N GLY A 512 8.56 -10.09 8.44
CA GLY A 512 8.63 -11.17 7.46
C GLY A 512 9.02 -12.56 7.93
N LEU A 513 9.61 -12.77 9.11
CA LEU A 513 10.01 -14.13 9.51
C LEU A 513 8.79 -15.05 9.76
N ASN A 514 7.68 -14.49 10.23
CA ASN A 514 6.44 -15.26 10.40
C ASN A 514 5.91 -15.76 9.06
N SER A 515 5.87 -14.87 8.06
CA SER A 515 5.41 -15.18 6.71
C SER A 515 6.40 -16.11 6.00
N ALA A 516 7.71 -15.93 6.19
CA ALA A 516 8.71 -16.88 5.71
C ALA A 516 8.43 -18.30 6.20
N LYS A 517 8.08 -18.46 7.48
CA LYS A 517 7.67 -19.76 8.04
C LYS A 517 6.36 -20.27 7.41
N LEU A 518 5.35 -19.41 7.28
CA LEU A 518 4.05 -19.76 6.66
C LEU A 518 4.18 -20.22 5.19
N TYR A 519 5.18 -19.72 4.48
CA TYR A 519 5.40 -20.02 3.07
C TYR A 519 6.60 -20.93 2.79
N GLY A 520 7.27 -21.44 3.83
CA GLY A 520 8.43 -22.33 3.71
C GLY A 520 9.63 -21.68 3.03
N ILE A 521 9.81 -20.37 3.20
CA ILE A 521 10.91 -19.60 2.64
C ILE A 521 12.13 -19.69 3.55
N ASN A 522 13.26 -20.13 2.98
CA ASN A 522 14.55 -20.02 3.66
C ASN A 522 15.08 -18.58 3.55
N THR A 523 15.04 -17.82 4.65
CA THR A 523 15.47 -16.43 4.66
C THR A 523 16.98 -16.23 4.50
N THR A 524 17.78 -17.29 4.63
CA THR A 524 19.25 -17.22 4.40
C THR A 524 19.63 -17.48 2.95
N GLN A 525 18.68 -17.79 2.07
CA GLN A 525 18.97 -18.03 0.66
C GLN A 525 19.32 -16.73 -0.06
N ASN A 526 20.05 -16.84 -1.18
CA ASN A 526 20.40 -15.67 -1.97
C ASN A 526 19.22 -15.22 -2.85
N PHE A 527 18.52 -14.17 -2.41
CA PHE A 527 17.48 -13.51 -3.22
C PHE A 527 18.12 -12.53 -4.20
N LYS A 528 17.97 -12.80 -5.48
CA LYS A 528 18.52 -11.95 -6.54
C LYS A 528 17.61 -10.73 -6.76
N PRO A 529 18.17 -9.53 -6.93
CA PRO A 529 17.37 -8.33 -7.15
C PRO A 529 16.62 -8.42 -8.47
N VAL A 530 15.47 -7.73 -8.55
CA VAL A 530 14.79 -7.52 -9.83
C VAL A 530 15.70 -6.63 -10.72
N PRO A 531 16.02 -7.03 -11.96
CA PRO A 531 16.90 -6.26 -12.83
C PRO A 531 16.33 -4.87 -13.14
N LYS A 532 17.18 -3.84 -13.21
CA LYS A 532 16.74 -2.46 -13.52
C LYS A 532 16.15 -2.30 -14.93
N ASP A 533 16.45 -3.21 -15.84
CA ASP A 533 15.90 -3.28 -17.20
C ASP A 533 14.63 -4.14 -17.28
N TYR A 534 13.95 -4.42 -16.16
CA TYR A 534 12.75 -5.27 -16.09
C TYR A 534 11.70 -4.93 -17.15
N GLU A 535 11.47 -3.63 -17.42
CA GLU A 535 10.49 -3.19 -18.43
C GLU A 535 10.81 -3.70 -19.83
N LYS A 536 12.11 -3.76 -20.19
CA LYS A 536 12.60 -4.26 -21.48
C LYS A 536 12.47 -5.79 -21.58
N ARG A 537 12.40 -6.49 -20.45
CA ARG A 537 12.26 -7.95 -20.36
C ARG A 537 10.80 -8.41 -20.45
N MET A 538 9.83 -7.49 -20.40
CA MET A 538 8.42 -7.83 -20.52
C MET A 538 8.09 -8.30 -21.94
N SER A 539 7.70 -9.57 -22.05
CA SER A 539 7.25 -10.16 -23.32
C SER A 539 5.96 -9.53 -23.83
N LYS A 540 5.70 -9.66 -25.13
CA LYS A 540 4.43 -9.20 -25.72
C LYS A 540 3.25 -9.92 -25.10
N GLU A 541 3.41 -11.21 -24.80
CA GLU A 541 2.42 -12.08 -24.19
C GLU A 541 2.06 -11.58 -22.79
N LEU A 542 3.06 -11.26 -21.96
CA LEU A 542 2.84 -10.70 -20.63
C LEU A 542 2.12 -9.35 -20.71
N LYS A 543 2.57 -8.45 -21.59
CA LYS A 543 1.93 -7.13 -21.78
C LYS A 543 0.47 -7.28 -22.24
N THR A 544 0.18 -8.30 -23.05
CA THR A 544 -1.18 -8.62 -23.52
C THR A 544 -2.05 -9.18 -22.40
N ILE A 545 -1.53 -10.14 -21.61
CA ILE A 545 -2.24 -10.69 -20.46
C ILE A 545 -2.52 -9.60 -19.42
N MET A 546 -1.58 -8.69 -19.19
CA MET A 546 -1.73 -7.55 -18.29
C MET A 546 -2.54 -6.39 -18.88
N GLU A 547 -2.99 -6.52 -20.12
CA GLU A 547 -3.83 -5.56 -20.84
C GLU A 547 -3.22 -4.15 -20.92
N LEU A 548 -1.89 -4.06 -21.04
CA LEU A 548 -1.20 -2.78 -21.06
C LEU A 548 -1.55 -1.97 -22.32
N PRO A 549 -1.56 -0.62 -22.26
CA PRO A 549 -1.84 0.22 -23.42
C PRO A 549 -0.99 -0.18 -24.65
N GLY A 550 -1.66 -0.44 -25.77
CA GLY A 550 -1.00 -0.92 -27.01
C GLY A 550 -0.89 -2.45 -27.14
N TYR A 551 -1.24 -3.20 -26.11
CA TYR A 551 -1.17 -4.67 -26.04
C TYR A 551 -2.52 -5.24 -25.57
N THR A 552 -3.52 -5.25 -26.45
CA THR A 552 -4.83 -5.84 -26.16
C THR A 552 -4.94 -7.21 -26.84
N ALA A 553 -5.58 -8.19 -26.19
CA ALA A 553 -6.08 -9.36 -26.89
C ALA A 553 -7.08 -8.91 -27.98
N ASP A 554 -6.88 -9.39 -29.21
CA ASP A 554 -7.53 -9.01 -30.48
C ASP A 554 -9.06 -8.77 -30.36
N ASN A 555 -9.65 -7.62 -30.71
CA ASN A 555 -9.95 -7.21 -32.10
C ASN A 555 -9.98 -5.68 -32.34
N MET A 556 -9.57 -4.86 -31.36
CA MET A 556 -9.59 -3.38 -31.46
C MET A 556 -8.20 -2.75 -31.66
N SER A 557 -7.14 -3.54 -31.65
CA SER A 557 -5.74 -3.09 -31.62
C SER A 557 -5.24 -2.51 -32.94
N LYS A 558 -5.95 -2.76 -34.06
CA LYS A 558 -5.61 -2.21 -35.37
C LYS A 558 -5.79 -0.69 -35.46
N PHE A 559 -6.62 -0.08 -34.61
CA PHE A 559 -6.84 1.37 -34.61
C PHE A 559 -5.85 2.16 -33.75
N ARG A 560 -5.23 1.52 -32.74
CA ARG A 560 -4.36 2.22 -31.77
C ARG A 560 -2.87 2.18 -32.13
N LYS A 561 -2.46 1.24 -32.98
CA LYS A 561 -1.06 1.07 -33.44
C LYS A 561 -0.52 2.27 -34.24
N ARG A 562 -1.39 3.22 -34.60
CA ARG A 562 -1.09 4.42 -35.38
C ARG A 562 -0.71 5.65 -34.53
N TYR A 563 -0.80 5.57 -33.20
CA TYR A 563 -0.64 6.72 -32.30
C TYR A 563 0.62 6.66 -31.40
N VAL A 564 1.37 5.56 -31.45
CA VAL A 564 2.50 5.30 -30.54
C VAL A 564 3.87 5.53 -31.21
N GLU A 565 3.90 5.91 -32.49
CA GLU A 565 5.13 6.16 -33.25
C GLU A 565 5.89 7.46 -32.86
N ILE A 566 5.57 8.13 -31.73
CA ILE A 566 5.98 9.53 -31.45
C ILE A 566 6.77 9.74 -30.14
N GLY A 567 7.54 8.74 -29.67
CA GLY A 567 8.18 8.75 -28.34
C GLY A 567 9.23 9.85 -28.09
N VAL A 568 9.33 10.33 -26.83
CA VAL A 568 10.51 11.04 -26.24
C VAL A 568 10.57 10.85 -24.69
N GLU A 569 11.78 10.80 -24.12
CA GLU A 569 12.15 10.61 -22.67
C GLU A 569 12.37 11.92 -21.85
N ARG A 570 12.50 11.83 -20.50
CA ARG A 570 12.49 12.95 -19.50
C ARG A 570 13.79 13.17 -18.70
N ASP A 571 14.01 14.42 -18.25
CA ASP A 571 14.94 14.84 -17.17
C ASP A 571 14.22 15.62 -16.03
N ASN A 572 14.87 15.78 -14.86
CA ASN A 572 14.27 16.30 -13.62
C ASN A 572 14.19 17.84 -13.50
N VAL A 573 13.94 18.58 -14.58
CA VAL A 573 13.63 20.02 -14.52
C VAL A 573 12.21 20.25 -13.97
N ARG A 574 12.06 21.18 -13.01
CA ARG A 574 10.77 21.58 -12.45
C ARG A 574 10.21 22.77 -13.24
N TYR A 575 9.14 22.54 -13.99
CA TYR A 575 8.44 23.57 -14.76
C TYR A 575 7.20 24.05 -13.99
N GLY A 576 7.01 25.36 -13.89
CA GLY A 576 5.89 25.99 -13.17
C GLY A 576 6.19 27.45 -12.83
N TRP A 577 5.30 28.10 -12.08
CA TRP A 577 5.38 29.51 -11.66
C TRP A 577 5.63 29.62 -10.15
N ILE A 578 6.63 30.40 -9.74
CA ILE A 578 6.90 30.80 -8.36
C ILE A 578 6.61 32.29 -8.20
N ARG A 579 6.15 32.72 -7.03
CA ARG A 579 5.88 34.14 -6.79
C ARG A 579 7.19 34.94 -6.66
N THR A 580 7.32 36.02 -7.42
CA THR A 580 8.32 37.07 -7.19
C THR A 580 7.68 38.13 -6.29
N ALA A 581 8.25 38.43 -5.13
CA ALA A 581 7.67 39.39 -4.17
C ALA A 581 7.43 40.76 -4.86
N LEU A 582 6.35 41.53 -4.68
CA LEU A 582 5.11 41.46 -3.88
C LEU A 582 3.90 41.13 -4.78
#